data_AF-A0A3D1INA8-F1
#
_entry.id   AF-A0A3D1INA8-F1
#
_cell.length_a   1.000
_cell.length_b   1.000
_cell.length_c   1.000
_cell.angle_alpha   90.00
_cell.angle_beta   90.00
_cell.angle_gamma   90.00
#
_symmetry.space_group_name_H-M   'P 1'
#
loop_
_entity.id
_entity.type
_entity.pdbx_description
1 polymer ?
#
loop_
_entity_poly.entity_id
_entity_poly.type
_entity_poly.pdbx_seq_one_letter_code
_entity_poly.pdbx_strand_id
1 'polypeptide(L)'
;TINKHFDIDGEVPWNPARFINHGCEVNAESDVEDDRVWIIATRNIKKGEEILYNYNYDLEDAFDNPCYCGSKNCIGYMVGEDYWPKLRKQIAKRDKKSK
;
A
#
# COMPACT_ATOMS: atom_id res chain seq x y z
N THR A 1 -0.53 -12.82 -3.95
CA THR A 1 -0.75 -14.26 -3.81
C THR A 1 -1.98 -14.56 -3.00
N ILE A 2 -2.87 -15.39 -3.55
CA ILE A 2 -4.11 -15.78 -2.87
C ILE A 2 -3.94 -17.11 -2.12
N ASN A 3 -3.08 -17.98 -2.63
CA ASN A 3 -2.68 -19.23 -2.00
C ASN A 3 -1.34 -19.69 -2.60
N LYS A 4 -0.81 -20.85 -2.17
CA LYS A 4 0.51 -21.34 -2.60
C LYS A 4 0.64 -21.63 -4.10
N HIS A 5 -0.45 -21.65 -4.85
CA HIS A 5 -0.49 -22.04 -6.25
C HIS A 5 -0.90 -20.90 -7.19
N PHE A 6 -1.59 -19.88 -6.68
CA PHE A 6 -2.23 -18.87 -7.52
C PHE A 6 -2.00 -17.43 -7.03
N ASP A 7 -1.85 -16.54 -8.00
CA ASP A 7 -1.95 -15.10 -7.86
C ASP A 7 -3.23 -14.61 -8.54
N ILE A 8 -3.73 -13.44 -8.11
CA ILE A 8 -4.86 -12.78 -8.75
C ILE A 8 -4.33 -11.66 -9.62
N ASP A 9 -4.78 -11.64 -10.88
CA ASP A 9 -4.74 -10.45 -11.72
C ASP A 9 -6.04 -9.64 -11.53
N GLY A 10 -5.91 -8.44 -10.97
CA GLY A 10 -7.02 -7.54 -10.71
C GLY A 10 -7.46 -6.71 -11.92
N GLU A 11 -6.75 -6.78 -13.06
CA GLU A 11 -6.98 -5.97 -14.25
C GLU A 11 -8.18 -6.46 -15.09
N VAL A 12 -9.35 -6.44 -14.46
CA VAL A 12 -10.62 -6.81 -15.09
C VAL A 12 -11.62 -5.65 -15.00
N PRO A 13 -12.46 -5.42 -16.04
CA PRO A 13 -13.35 -4.26 -16.07
C PRO A 13 -14.42 -4.24 -14.97
N TRP A 14 -14.81 -5.40 -14.47
CA TRP A 14 -15.88 -5.55 -13.48
C TRP A 14 -15.41 -5.40 -12.03
N ASN A 15 -14.10 -5.35 -11.77
CA ASN A 15 -13.55 -5.28 -10.42
C ASN A 15 -13.37 -3.81 -10.01
N PRO A 16 -14.22 -3.24 -9.14
CA PRO A 16 -14.03 -1.87 -8.67
C PRO A 16 -12.83 -1.73 -7.71
N ALA A 17 -12.39 -2.81 -7.05
CA ALA A 17 -11.28 -2.75 -6.11
C ALA A 17 -9.94 -2.41 -6.80
N ARG A 18 -9.84 -2.59 -8.12
CA ARG A 18 -8.66 -2.20 -8.94
C ARG A 18 -8.31 -0.71 -8.84
N PHE A 19 -9.23 0.13 -8.37
CA PHE A 19 -9.05 1.57 -8.26
C PHE A 19 -8.66 2.04 -6.85
N ILE A 20 -8.60 1.14 -5.88
CA ILE A 20 -8.28 1.49 -4.49
C ILE A 20 -6.78 1.75 -4.40
N ASN A 21 -6.39 2.95 -3.98
CA ASN A 21 -5.01 3.39 -3.94
C ASN A 21 -4.26 2.96 -2.68
N HIS A 22 -2.93 3.01 -2.76
CA HIS A 22 -2.06 2.90 -1.60
C HIS A 22 -2.19 4.15 -0.70
N GLY A 23 -2.24 3.95 0.61
CA GLY A 23 -2.09 5.02 1.60
C GLY A 23 -1.07 4.66 2.69
N CYS A 24 -0.37 5.68 3.20
CA CYS A 24 0.40 5.54 4.45
C CYS A 24 -0.45 5.79 5.71
N GLU A 25 -1.63 6.40 5.56
CA GLU A 25 -2.64 6.54 6.60
C GLU A 25 -3.93 5.96 6.03
N VAL A 26 -4.19 4.70 6.38
CA VAL A 26 -5.21 3.87 5.72
C VAL A 26 -6.54 3.90 6.46
N ASN A 27 -7.61 3.53 5.77
CA ASN A 27 -8.94 3.32 6.36
C ASN A 27 -9.53 1.94 5.99
N ALA A 28 -8.78 1.13 5.26
CA ALA A 28 -9.07 -0.24 4.95
C ALA A 28 -7.80 -1.10 4.99
N GLU A 29 -7.99 -2.41 5.15
CA GLU A 29 -6.97 -3.45 5.04
C GLU A 29 -7.42 -4.53 4.06
N SER A 30 -6.48 -5.31 3.57
CA SER A 30 -6.77 -6.47 2.71
C SER A 30 -6.61 -7.76 3.48
N ASP A 31 -7.57 -8.67 3.37
CA ASP A 31 -7.45 -10.04 3.89
C ASP A 31 -7.81 -11.07 2.82
N VAL A 32 -7.34 -12.30 2.96
CA VAL A 32 -7.64 -13.40 2.04
C VAL A 32 -8.45 -14.47 2.77
N GLU A 33 -9.71 -14.62 2.38
CA GLU A 33 -10.61 -15.66 2.90
C GLU A 33 -11.20 -16.45 1.73
N ASP A 34 -11.16 -17.79 1.83
CA ASP A 34 -11.75 -18.72 0.85
C ASP A 34 -11.38 -18.41 -0.62
N ASP A 35 -10.08 -18.23 -0.88
CA ASP A 35 -9.55 -17.85 -2.20
C ASP A 35 -10.22 -16.56 -2.75
N ARG A 36 -10.45 -15.57 -1.89
CA ARG A 36 -10.90 -14.22 -2.26
C ARG A 36 -10.17 -13.16 -1.46
N VAL A 37 -9.80 -12.06 -2.13
CA VAL A 37 -9.27 -10.87 -1.47
C VAL A 37 -10.44 -9.98 -1.05
N TRP A 38 -10.54 -9.73 0.24
CA TRP A 38 -11.49 -8.80 0.84
C TRP A 38 -10.79 -7.50 1.17
N ILE A 39 -11.49 -6.37 0.93
CA ILE A 39 -11.08 -5.06 1.43
C ILE A 39 -12.00 -4.71 2.58
N ILE A 40 -11.43 -4.65 3.77
CA ILE A 40 -12.16 -4.55 5.03
C ILE A 40 -11.88 -3.18 5.63
N ALA A 41 -12.93 -2.44 5.99
CA ALA A 41 -12.77 -1.13 6.62
C ALA A 41 -12.24 -1.29 8.06
N THR A 42 -11.18 -0.56 8.41
CA THR A 42 -10.59 -0.59 9.77
C THR A 42 -11.24 0.42 10.72
N ARG A 43 -12.08 1.30 10.17
CA ARG A 43 -12.90 2.29 10.89
C ARG A 43 -14.09 2.71 10.04
N ASN A 44 -15.00 3.50 10.60
CA ASN A 44 -16.05 4.16 9.82
C ASN A 44 -15.45 5.09 8.76
N ILE A 45 -15.92 4.95 7.50
CA ILE A 45 -15.50 5.74 6.35
C ILE A 45 -16.62 6.72 5.99
N LYS A 46 -16.31 8.00 5.87
CA LYS A 46 -17.31 9.02 5.53
C LYS A 46 -17.63 9.00 4.04
N LYS A 47 -18.84 9.42 3.68
CA LYS A 47 -19.21 9.59 2.26
C LYS A 47 -18.24 10.58 1.59
N GLY A 48 -17.66 10.17 0.46
CA GLY A 48 -16.71 10.96 -0.33
C GLY A 48 -15.26 10.89 0.17
N GLU A 49 -15.00 10.16 1.26
CA GLU A 49 -13.64 9.82 1.67
C GLU A 49 -13.08 8.73 0.74
N GLU A 50 -11.86 8.90 0.27
CA GLU A 50 -11.17 7.89 -0.53
C GLU A 50 -10.85 6.65 0.32
N ILE A 51 -11.04 5.46 -0.24
CA ILE A 51 -10.64 4.20 0.40
C ILE A 51 -9.16 3.97 0.08
N LEU A 52 -8.36 3.77 1.12
CA LEU A 52 -6.92 3.54 1.02
C LEU A 52 -6.54 2.35 1.88
N TYR A 53 -5.66 1.49 1.35
CA TYR A 53 -5.02 0.41 2.11
C TYR A 53 -3.52 0.36 1.81
N ASN A 54 -2.75 -0.36 2.63
CA ASN A 54 -1.34 -0.55 2.36
C ASN A 54 -1.14 -1.74 1.42
N TYR A 55 -0.59 -1.49 0.22
CA TYR A 55 -0.28 -2.54 -0.75
C TYR A 55 0.78 -3.55 -0.28
N ASN A 56 1.48 -3.29 0.82
CA ASN A 56 2.50 -4.17 1.41
C ASN A 56 3.63 -4.53 0.44
N TYR A 57 4.01 -3.59 -0.42
CA TYR A 57 5.16 -3.76 -1.30
C TYR A 57 6.45 -3.94 -0.51
N ASP A 58 7.34 -4.74 -1.08
CA ASP A 58 8.66 -5.00 -0.52
C ASP A 58 9.59 -3.79 -0.60
N LEU A 59 10.67 -3.85 0.16
CA LEU A 59 11.63 -2.75 0.28
C LEU A 59 12.55 -2.61 -0.95
N GLU A 60 12.73 -3.67 -1.74
CA GLU A 60 13.72 -3.72 -2.83
C GLU A 60 13.45 -2.64 -3.90
N ASP A 61 12.19 -2.49 -4.31
CA ASP A 61 11.77 -1.54 -5.35
C ASP A 61 11.16 -0.25 -4.79
N ALA A 62 11.44 0.06 -3.52
CA ALA A 62 10.84 1.19 -2.83
C ALA A 62 11.01 2.51 -3.60
N PHE A 63 12.22 2.77 -4.10
CA PHE A 63 12.54 4.05 -4.76
C PHE A 63 11.94 4.23 -6.16
N ASP A 64 11.47 3.16 -6.78
CA ASP A 64 10.77 3.19 -8.07
C ASP A 64 9.26 3.38 -7.91
N ASN A 65 8.75 3.26 -6.67
CA ASN A 65 7.33 3.33 -6.33
C ASN A 65 7.03 4.50 -5.37
N PRO A 66 7.09 5.77 -5.83
CA PRO A 66 6.81 6.92 -4.99
C PRO A 66 5.34 6.96 -4.53
N CYS A 67 5.12 7.34 -3.27
CA CYS A 67 3.78 7.48 -2.70
C CYS A 67 3.33 8.94 -2.72
N TYR A 68 2.11 9.16 -3.22
CA TYR A 68 1.48 10.47 -3.34
C TYR A 68 0.17 10.58 -2.54
N CYS A 69 -0.02 9.75 -1.50
CA CYS A 69 -1.27 9.68 -0.74
C CYS A 69 -1.67 10.97 0.01
N GLY A 70 -0.79 11.97 0.11
CA GLY A 70 -1.08 13.25 0.75
C GLY A 70 -1.14 13.24 2.27
N SER A 71 -0.95 12.10 2.94
CA SER A 71 -0.89 12.05 4.41
C SER A 71 0.29 12.87 4.95
N LYS A 72 0.08 13.55 6.08
CA LYS A 72 1.14 14.26 6.82
C LYS A 72 2.24 13.33 7.31
N ASN A 73 1.91 12.05 7.49
CA ASN A 73 2.83 11.01 7.96
C ASN A 73 3.33 10.11 6.82
N CYS A 74 3.15 10.52 5.56
CA CYS A 74 3.61 9.76 4.40
C CYS A 74 5.11 9.43 4.48
N ILE A 75 5.46 8.19 4.16
CA ILE A 75 6.85 7.71 4.14
C ILE A 75 7.56 8.01 2.80
N GLY A 76 6.82 8.52 1.81
CA GLY A 76 7.31 8.94 0.50
C GLY A 76 7.31 7.84 -0.56
N TYR A 77 7.16 6.57 -0.18
CA TYR A 77 7.20 5.42 -1.08
C TYR A 77 6.15 4.38 -0.70
N MET A 78 5.62 3.65 -1.68
CA MET A 78 4.64 2.60 -1.50
C MET A 78 5.36 1.35 -0.98
N VAL A 79 5.41 1.19 0.34
CA VAL A 79 6.12 0.10 1.01
C VAL A 79 5.33 -0.35 2.24
N GLY A 80 5.34 -1.64 2.53
CA GLY A 80 4.72 -2.22 3.72
C GLY A 80 5.24 -1.62 5.04
N GLU A 81 4.35 -1.53 6.03
CA GLU A 81 4.61 -0.87 7.32
C GLU A 81 5.82 -1.44 8.07
N ASP A 82 6.00 -2.77 8.02
CA ASP A 82 7.11 -3.48 8.66
C ASP A 82 8.50 -3.01 8.18
N TYR A 83 8.57 -2.47 6.97
CA TYR A 83 9.81 -2.00 6.36
C TYR A 83 10.07 -0.51 6.58
N TRP A 84 9.11 0.27 7.09
CA TRP A 84 9.26 1.72 7.27
C TRP A 84 10.51 2.12 8.07
N PRO A 85 10.88 1.45 9.20
CA PRO A 85 12.10 1.79 9.93
C PRO A 85 13.38 1.63 9.09
N LYS A 86 13.43 0.62 8.20
CA LYS A 86 14.55 0.39 7.29
C LYS A 86 14.55 1.43 6.17
N LEU A 87 13.38 1.71 5.58
CA LEU A 87 13.21 2.71 4.54
C LEU A 87 13.67 4.11 5.01
N ARG A 88 13.28 4.56 6.20
CA ARG A 88 13.74 5.84 6.78
C ARG A 88 15.26 5.94 6.82
N LYS A 89 15.96 4.86 7.18
CA LYS A 89 17.43 4.80 7.20
C LYS A 89 18.00 4.90 5.79
N GLN A 90 17.39 4.26 4.79
CA GLN A 90 17.85 4.33 3.41
C GLN A 90 17.66 5.74 2.82
N ILE A 91 16.50 6.37 3.05
CA ILE A 91 16.23 7.76 2.63
C ILE A 91 17.28 8.69 3.24
N ALA A 92 17.48 8.65 4.56
CA ALA A 92 18.46 9.51 5.23
C ALA A 92 19.91 9.32 4.73
N LYS A 93 20.29 8.09 4.32
CA LYS A 93 21.59 7.83 3.69
C LYS A 93 21.67 8.41 2.28
N ARG A 94 20.59 8.31 1.50
CA ARG A 94 20.50 8.85 0.13
C ARG A 94 20.58 10.37 0.15
N ASP A 95 19.85 11.03 1.04
CA ASP A 95 19.86 12.50 1.17
C ASP A 95 21.24 13.03 1.53
N LYS A 96 21.96 12.34 2.42
CA LYS A 96 23.36 12.68 2.77
C LYS A 96 24.33 12.54 1.60
N LYS A 97 24.07 11.64 0.65
CA LYS A 97 24.89 11.42 -0.55
C LYS A 97 24.58 12.44 -1.65
N SER A 98 23.38 13.02 -1.65
CA SER A 98 22.95 14.05 -2.60
C SER A 98 23.39 15.47 -2.24
N LYS A 99 23.96 15.65 -1.04
CA LYS A 99 24.57 16.89 -0.55
C LYS A 99 26.09 16.79 -0.67
#